data_AF-A0A958CVP9-F1
#
_entry.id   AF-A0A958CVP9-F1
#
_cell.length_a   1.000
_cell.length_b   1.000
_cell.length_c   1.000
_cell.angle_alpha   90.00
_cell.angle_beta   90.00
_cell.angle_gamma   90.00
#
_symmetry.space_group_name_H-M   'P 1'
#
loop_
_entity.id
_entity.type
_entity.pdbx_description
1 polymer ?
#
loop_
_entity_poly.entity_id
_entity_poly.type
_entity_poly.pdbx_seq_one_letter_code
_entity_poly.pdbx_strand_id
1 'polypeptide(L)'
;MAASHELPTWALQPATADDRERTIEAQSRDTMQLTWPDKHVLRDWARRHGWPSPLFGFDGKFLATMLASDDNFALALRESGVEIRIPARQYVLPDEKLQEFDALYAERTENGRPTSWGVLVEDLREIRRAVEAGVVVVVEGQKLTNWNGFYTWAHGRYHMLEDGYDSWIGDDR
;
A
#
# COMPACT_ATOMS: atom_id res chain seq x y z
N MET A 1 -14.45 11.74 9.44
CA MET A 1 -14.29 11.07 8.13
C MET A 1 -13.10 10.17 8.30
N ALA A 2 -13.31 8.85 8.34
CA ALA A 2 -12.23 7.90 8.58
C ALA A 2 -11.20 8.06 7.47
N ALA A 3 -9.95 8.37 7.82
CA ALA A 3 -8.85 8.29 6.87
C ALA A 3 -8.81 6.84 6.40
N SER A 4 -9.20 6.63 5.14
CA SER A 4 -9.04 5.36 4.46
C SER A 4 -7.61 4.90 4.72
N HIS A 5 -7.46 3.64 5.13
CA HIS A 5 -6.20 2.95 5.37
C HIS A 5 -5.47 2.72 4.03
N GLU A 6 -5.34 3.76 3.21
CA GLU A 6 -4.76 3.69 1.89
C GLU A 6 -3.26 3.52 2.03
N LEU A 7 -2.75 2.53 1.30
CA LEU A 7 -1.32 2.33 1.16
C LEU A 7 -0.73 3.51 0.38
N PRO A 8 0.46 3.97 0.77
CA PRO A 8 1.11 5.04 0.05
C PRO A 8 1.48 4.56 -1.35
N THR A 9 1.49 5.49 -2.31
CA THR A 9 1.71 5.18 -3.73
C THR A 9 3.07 4.52 -3.97
N TRP A 10 4.08 4.84 -3.17
CA TRP A 10 5.41 4.23 -3.22
C TRP A 10 5.42 2.75 -2.76
N ALA A 11 4.44 2.35 -1.95
CA ALA A 11 4.27 0.97 -1.48
C ALA A 11 3.45 0.11 -2.45
N LEU A 12 2.98 0.68 -3.56
CA LEU A 12 2.17 0.01 -4.56
C LEU A 12 2.94 -0.13 -5.87
N GLN A 13 2.71 -1.24 -6.57
CA GLN A 13 3.21 -1.46 -7.93
C GLN A 13 2.05 -1.84 -8.85
N PRO A 14 2.10 -1.47 -10.14
CA PRO A 14 1.19 -2.03 -11.14
C PRO A 14 1.32 -3.55 -11.18
N ALA A 15 0.20 -4.26 -11.17
CA ALA A 15 0.20 -5.71 -11.35
C ALA A 15 0.65 -6.06 -12.77
N THR A 16 1.52 -7.05 -12.90
CA THR A 16 1.92 -7.63 -14.19
C THR A 16 1.14 -8.91 -14.45
N ALA A 17 1.21 -9.47 -15.67
CA ALA A 17 0.53 -10.72 -16.01
C ALA A 17 0.88 -11.89 -15.08
N ASP A 18 2.07 -11.87 -14.46
CA ASP A 18 2.54 -12.93 -13.56
C ASP A 18 2.11 -12.73 -12.09
N ASP A 19 1.45 -11.62 -11.77
CA ASP A 19 1.09 -11.28 -10.38
C ASP A 19 -0.31 -11.76 -9.97
N ARG A 20 -0.96 -12.67 -10.72
CA ARG A 20 -2.34 -13.12 -10.44
C ARG A 20 -2.53 -13.59 -9.00
N GLU A 21 -1.67 -14.49 -8.52
CA GLU A 21 -1.75 -15.02 -7.14
C GLU A 21 -1.61 -13.90 -6.09
N ARG A 22 -0.73 -12.94 -6.35
CA ARG A 22 -0.51 -11.79 -5.47
C ARG A 22 -1.67 -10.81 -5.50
N THR A 23 -2.35 -10.68 -6.64
CA THR A 23 -3.59 -9.92 -6.74
C THR A 23 -4.72 -10.58 -5.95
N ILE A 24 -4.83 -11.92 -5.97
CA ILE A 24 -5.79 -12.65 -5.13
C ILE A 24 -5.49 -12.43 -3.65
N GLU A 25 -4.22 -12.56 -3.25
CA GLU A 25 -3.79 -12.30 -1.87
C GLU A 25 -4.09 -10.86 -1.45
N ALA A 26 -3.72 -9.87 -2.27
CA ALA A 26 -3.97 -8.46 -1.99
C ALA A 26 -5.47 -8.15 -1.92
N GLN A 27 -6.30 -8.78 -2.76
CA GLN A 27 -7.77 -8.66 -2.70
C GLN A 27 -8.32 -9.22 -1.38
N SER A 28 -7.84 -10.40 -0.94
CA SER A 28 -8.28 -11.01 0.32
C SER A 28 -7.91 -10.19 1.56
N ARG A 29 -6.86 -9.38 1.45
CA ARG A 29 -6.36 -8.51 2.53
C ARG A 29 -6.86 -7.07 2.42
N ASP A 30 -7.71 -6.77 1.43
CA ASP A 30 -8.18 -5.41 1.15
C ASP A 30 -7.04 -4.38 0.92
N THR A 31 -5.94 -4.85 0.32
CA THR A 31 -4.73 -4.04 0.01
C THR A 31 -4.53 -3.82 -1.49
N MET A 32 -5.42 -4.37 -2.31
CA MET A 32 -5.46 -4.16 -3.75
C MET A 32 -6.19 -2.85 -4.06
N GLN A 33 -5.60 -2.01 -4.90
CA GLN A 33 -6.27 -0.86 -5.49
C GLN A 33 -6.64 -1.15 -6.94
N LEU A 34 -7.86 -0.77 -7.32
CA LEU A 34 -8.43 -1.08 -8.61
C LEU A 34 -9.00 0.20 -9.24
N THR A 35 -8.46 0.56 -10.40
CA THR A 35 -8.99 1.65 -11.21
C THR A 35 -9.81 1.05 -12.35
N TRP A 36 -11.09 1.38 -12.36
CA TRP A 36 -12.01 0.95 -13.41
C TRP A 36 -12.00 1.93 -14.58
N PRO A 37 -11.89 1.44 -15.83
CA PRO A 37 -12.17 2.24 -17.01
C PRO A 37 -13.68 2.51 -17.12
N ASP A 38 -14.09 3.24 -18.15
CA ASP A 38 -15.50 3.50 -18.44
C ASP A 38 -16.31 2.18 -18.45
N LYS A 39 -17.38 2.14 -17.66
CA LYS A 39 -18.17 0.91 -17.45
C LYS A 39 -18.84 0.42 -18.71
N HIS A 40 -19.24 1.30 -19.63
CA HIS A 40 -19.81 0.89 -20.91
C HIS A 40 -18.74 0.25 -21.79
N VAL A 41 -17.58 0.89 -21.89
CA VAL A 41 -16.43 0.37 -22.65
C VAL A 41 -15.99 -1.00 -22.11
N LEU A 42 -15.88 -1.15 -20.79
CA LEU A 42 -15.45 -2.38 -20.15
C LEU A 42 -16.45 -3.52 -20.36
N ARG A 43 -17.75 -3.24 -20.30
CA ARG A 43 -18.80 -4.24 -20.55
C ARG A 43 -18.83 -4.67 -22.01
N ASP A 44 -18.65 -3.74 -22.94
CA ASP A 44 -18.61 -4.06 -24.37
C ASP A 44 -17.33 -4.81 -24.74
N TRP A 45 -16.20 -4.50 -24.08
CA TRP A 45 -15.01 -5.34 -24.12
C TRP A 45 -15.31 -6.75 -23.60
N ALA A 46 -15.87 -6.88 -22.39
CA ALA A 46 -16.19 -8.19 -21.81
C ALA A 46 -17.10 -9.02 -22.72
N ARG A 47 -18.12 -8.41 -23.34
CA ARG A 47 -19.00 -9.09 -24.33
C ARG A 47 -18.22 -9.61 -25.54
N ARG A 48 -17.33 -8.79 -26.11
CA ARG A 48 -16.52 -9.18 -27.29
C ARG A 48 -15.60 -10.37 -27.01
N HIS A 49 -15.13 -10.51 -25.78
CA HIS A 49 -14.29 -11.63 -25.34
C HIS A 49 -15.10 -12.79 -24.73
N GLY A 50 -16.43 -12.77 -24.78
CA GLY A 50 -17.30 -13.84 -24.27
C GLY A 50 -17.41 -13.90 -22.74
N TRP A 51 -17.02 -12.83 -22.04
CA TRP A 51 -17.06 -12.76 -20.58
C TRP A 51 -18.44 -12.34 -20.05
N PRO A 52 -18.80 -12.73 -18.80
CA PRO A 52 -20.05 -12.32 -18.17
C PRO A 52 -20.17 -10.79 -18.07
N SER A 53 -21.24 -10.22 -18.63
CA SER A 53 -21.48 -8.77 -18.65
C SER A 53 -22.87 -8.36 -18.11
N PRO A 54 -23.28 -8.83 -16.91
CA PRO A 54 -24.60 -8.54 -16.36
C PRO A 54 -24.81 -7.05 -16.07
N LEU A 55 -26.05 -6.56 -16.11
CA LEU A 55 -26.39 -5.17 -15.74
C LEU A 55 -26.06 -4.88 -14.27
N PHE A 56 -26.35 -5.82 -13.38
CA PHE A 56 -26.07 -5.72 -11.95
C PHE A 56 -24.91 -6.66 -11.57
N GLY A 57 -24.02 -6.20 -10.70
CA GLY A 57 -22.89 -7.02 -10.21
C GLY A 57 -21.81 -7.32 -11.26
N PHE A 58 -21.71 -6.51 -12.30
CA PHE A 58 -20.70 -6.65 -13.36
C PHE A 58 -19.28 -6.71 -12.79
N ASP A 59 -18.91 -5.72 -11.98
CA ASP A 59 -17.58 -5.54 -11.40
C ASP A 59 -17.09 -6.82 -10.69
N GLY A 60 -17.94 -7.43 -9.86
CA GLY A 60 -17.60 -8.68 -9.16
C GLY A 60 -17.49 -9.89 -10.09
N LYS A 61 -18.35 -10.00 -11.11
CA LYS A 61 -18.25 -11.08 -12.11
C LYS A 61 -17.05 -10.92 -13.02
N PHE A 62 -16.70 -9.69 -13.36
CA PHE A 62 -15.51 -9.36 -14.12
C PHE A 62 -14.26 -9.78 -13.34
N LEU A 63 -14.12 -9.33 -12.08
CA LEU A 63 -12.99 -9.72 -11.22
C LEU A 63 -12.88 -11.23 -11.06
N ALA A 64 -14.01 -11.91 -10.80
CA ALA A 64 -14.01 -13.37 -10.67
C ALA A 64 -13.54 -14.08 -11.95
N THR A 65 -13.93 -13.57 -13.14
CA THR A 65 -13.52 -14.15 -14.43
C THR A 65 -12.05 -13.86 -14.71
N MET A 66 -11.61 -12.64 -14.42
CA MET A 66 -10.24 -12.18 -14.56
C MET A 66 -9.27 -12.99 -13.71
N LEU A 67 -9.62 -13.28 -12.44
CA LEU A 67 -8.77 -14.01 -11.51
C LEU A 67 -8.87 -15.54 -11.66
N ALA A 68 -9.77 -16.05 -12.50
CA ALA A 68 -9.97 -17.49 -12.69
C ALA A 68 -8.78 -18.21 -13.33
N SER A 69 -8.03 -17.54 -14.22
CA SER A 69 -6.86 -18.11 -14.89
C SER A 69 -5.81 -17.04 -15.18
N ASP A 70 -4.55 -17.46 -15.34
CA ASP A 70 -3.44 -16.55 -15.71
C ASP A 70 -3.69 -15.91 -17.09
N ASP A 71 -4.24 -16.68 -18.04
CA ASP A 71 -4.59 -16.17 -19.38
C ASP A 71 -5.65 -15.05 -19.32
N ASN A 72 -6.69 -15.22 -18.51
CA ASN A 72 -7.74 -14.21 -18.35
C ASN A 72 -7.18 -12.96 -17.67
N PHE A 73 -6.32 -13.16 -16.67
CA PHE A 73 -5.69 -12.07 -15.93
C PHE A 73 -4.80 -11.23 -16.85
N ALA A 74 -3.91 -11.87 -17.61
CA ALA A 74 -3.03 -11.21 -18.57
C ALA A 74 -3.83 -10.49 -19.66
N LEU A 75 -4.90 -11.10 -20.18
CA LEU A 75 -5.76 -10.51 -21.19
C LEU A 75 -6.48 -9.25 -20.68
N ALA A 76 -7.05 -9.30 -19.47
CA ALA A 76 -7.72 -8.16 -18.89
C ALA A 76 -6.76 -6.99 -18.62
N LEU A 77 -5.60 -7.25 -18.02
CA LEU A 77 -4.62 -6.21 -17.75
C LEU A 77 -4.14 -5.51 -19.03
N ARG A 78 -4.00 -6.25 -20.13
CA ARG A 78 -3.50 -5.71 -21.39
C ARG A 78 -4.54 -4.91 -22.16
N GLU A 79 -5.78 -5.38 -22.20
CA GLU A 79 -6.75 -4.91 -23.20
C GLU A 79 -8.03 -4.29 -22.61
N SER A 80 -8.37 -4.61 -21.36
CA SER A 80 -9.63 -4.14 -20.77
C SER A 80 -9.58 -2.69 -20.30
N GLY A 81 -8.38 -2.14 -20.09
CA GLY A 81 -8.16 -0.80 -19.51
C GLY A 81 -8.28 -0.76 -17.98
N VAL A 82 -8.44 -1.91 -17.33
CA VAL A 82 -8.40 -2.03 -15.87
C VAL A 82 -6.95 -1.91 -15.40
N GLU A 83 -6.73 -1.03 -14.42
CA GLU A 83 -5.44 -0.93 -13.73
C GLU A 83 -5.57 -1.53 -12.33
N ILE A 84 -4.68 -2.46 -12.02
CA ILE A 84 -4.58 -3.07 -10.70
C ILE A 84 -3.26 -2.65 -10.09
N ARG A 85 -3.31 -2.13 -8.87
CA ARG A 85 -2.13 -1.88 -8.05
C ARG A 85 -2.18 -2.79 -6.83
N ILE A 86 -1.06 -3.45 -6.57
CA ILE A 86 -0.88 -4.37 -5.45
C ILE A 86 0.34 -3.94 -4.64
N PRO A 87 0.48 -4.37 -3.38
CA PRO A 87 1.66 -4.09 -2.58
C PRO A 87 2.97 -4.43 -3.33
N ALA A 88 3.96 -3.56 -3.22
CA ALA A 88 5.30 -3.77 -3.73
C ALA A 88 5.92 -5.03 -3.08
N ARG A 89 6.79 -5.76 -3.79
CA ARG A 89 7.50 -6.90 -3.16
C ARG A 89 8.49 -6.41 -2.13
N GLN A 90 9.18 -5.34 -2.49
CA GLN A 90 10.22 -4.74 -1.69
C GLN A 90 10.25 -3.25 -2.00
N TYR A 91 10.49 -2.45 -0.97
CA TYR A 91 10.79 -1.03 -1.08
C TYR A 91 12.08 -0.76 -0.31
N VAL A 92 13.05 -0.10 -0.93
CA VAL A 92 14.26 0.34 -0.24
C VAL A 92 14.02 1.78 0.16
N LEU A 93 14.00 2.04 1.47
CA LEU A 93 13.87 3.40 2.00
C LEU A 93 15.14 4.17 1.61
N PRO A 94 15.03 5.26 0.83
CA PRO A 94 16.19 6.06 0.45
C PRO A 94 16.87 6.69 1.67
N ASP A 95 18.19 6.82 1.61
CA ASP A 95 18.97 7.44 2.68
C ASP A 95 18.54 8.89 2.91
N GLU A 96 18.13 9.61 1.86
CA GLU A 96 17.61 10.97 1.98
C GLU A 96 16.32 11.01 2.80
N LYS A 97 15.42 10.04 2.59
CA LYS A 97 14.16 9.96 3.34
C LYS A 97 14.40 9.61 4.80
N LEU A 98 15.41 8.78 5.07
CA LEU A 98 15.83 8.47 6.43
C LEU A 98 16.45 9.69 7.13
N GLN A 99 17.27 10.48 6.42
CA GLN A 99 17.81 11.73 6.93
C GLN A 99 16.72 12.76 7.23
N GLU A 100 15.67 12.83 6.39
CA GLU A 100 14.48 13.65 6.69
C GLU A 100 13.83 13.22 8.00
N PHE A 101 13.65 11.92 8.23
CA PHE A 101 13.08 11.42 9.50
C PHE A 101 13.94 11.79 10.70
N ASP A 102 15.26 11.65 10.59
CA ASP A 102 16.19 12.03 11.65
C ASP A 102 16.12 13.54 11.93
N ALA A 103 16.01 14.37 10.89
CA ALA A 103 15.87 15.81 11.02
C ALA A 103 14.55 16.19 11.72
N LEU A 104 13.42 15.60 11.29
CA LEU A 104 12.12 15.79 11.94
C LEU A 104 12.13 15.32 13.40
N TYR A 105 12.84 14.22 13.67
CA TYR A 105 13.01 13.72 15.03
C TYR A 105 13.87 14.62 15.90
N ALA A 106 14.90 15.27 15.34
CA ALA A 106 15.82 16.15 16.06
C ALA A 106 15.29 17.58 16.22
N GLU A 107 14.31 18.00 15.41
CA GLU A 107 13.80 19.36 15.41
C GLU A 107 13.13 19.74 16.75
N ARG A 108 13.63 20.81 17.37
CA ARG A 108 13.11 21.33 18.64
C ARG A 108 12.89 22.83 18.53
N THR A 109 11.85 23.31 19.20
CA THR A 109 11.70 24.74 19.55
C THR A 109 12.84 25.21 20.45
N GLU A 110 13.02 26.53 20.57
CA GLU A 110 13.94 27.15 21.54
C GLU A 110 13.71 26.68 22.99
N ASN A 111 12.49 26.25 23.32
CA ASN A 111 12.10 25.73 24.62
C ASN A 111 12.32 24.21 24.78
N GLY A 112 12.99 23.57 23.82
CA GLY A 112 13.30 22.14 23.83
C GLY A 112 12.10 21.22 23.53
N ARG A 113 10.95 21.77 23.09
CA ARG A 113 9.78 20.96 22.70
C ARG A 113 9.88 20.51 21.25
N PRO A 114 9.49 19.28 20.92
CA PRO A 114 9.41 18.81 19.55
C PRO A 114 8.34 19.59 18.76
N THR A 115 8.69 19.98 17.53
CA THR A 115 7.78 20.69 16.60
C THR A 115 7.18 19.75 15.56
N SER A 116 7.97 18.79 15.09
CA SER A 116 7.68 18.04 13.86
C SER A 116 7.43 16.55 14.09
N TRP A 117 7.29 16.11 15.34
CA TRP A 117 7.02 14.71 15.68
C TRP A 117 5.71 14.16 15.10
N GLY A 118 4.69 15.01 14.92
CA GLY A 118 3.47 14.58 14.26
C GLY A 118 3.68 14.20 12.80
N VAL A 119 4.46 14.99 12.06
CA VAL A 119 4.82 14.68 10.67
C VAL A 119 5.62 13.38 10.60
N LEU A 120 6.59 13.23 11.49
CA LEU A 120 7.38 12.00 11.58
C LEU A 120 6.51 10.77 11.87
N VAL A 121 5.56 10.88 12.80
CA VAL A 121 4.68 9.75 13.15
C VAL A 121 3.77 9.36 11.98
N GLU A 122 3.23 10.31 11.23
CA GLU A 122 2.45 10.01 10.03
C GLU A 122 3.30 9.30 8.95
N ASP A 123 4.51 9.79 8.68
CA ASP A 123 5.42 9.15 7.73
C ASP A 123 5.82 7.73 8.19
N LEU A 124 6.01 7.52 9.51
CA LEU A 124 6.27 6.19 10.07
C LEU A 124 5.03 5.28 9.96
N ARG A 125 3.82 5.82 10.10
CA ARG A 125 2.56 5.08 9.90
C ARG A 125 2.41 4.61 8.46
N GLU A 126 2.88 5.37 7.47
CA GLU A 126 2.91 4.90 6.08
C GLU A 126 3.79 3.64 5.93
N ILE A 127 4.97 3.64 6.56
CA ILE A 127 5.87 2.48 6.55
C ILE A 127 5.24 1.28 7.26
N ARG A 128 4.61 1.51 8.42
CA ARG A 128 3.82 0.48 9.12
C ARG A 128 2.80 -0.16 8.18
N ARG A 129 1.95 0.65 7.54
CA ARG A 129 0.88 0.15 6.65
C ARG A 129 1.46 -0.66 5.50
N ALA A 130 2.55 -0.20 4.89
CA ALA A 130 3.25 -0.93 3.83
C ALA A 130 3.73 -2.31 4.30
N VAL A 131 4.37 -2.37 5.48
CA VAL A 131 4.88 -3.62 6.06
C VAL A 131 3.74 -4.57 6.45
N GLU A 132 2.64 -4.05 7.01
CA GLU A 132 1.43 -4.82 7.31
C GLU A 132 0.75 -5.38 6.05
N ALA A 133 0.81 -4.63 4.95
CA ALA A 133 0.37 -5.09 3.63
C ALA A 133 1.31 -6.11 2.96
N GLY A 134 2.42 -6.47 3.61
CA GLY A 134 3.37 -7.47 3.14
C GLY A 134 4.49 -6.91 2.25
N VAL A 135 4.66 -5.59 2.18
CA VAL A 135 5.82 -4.98 1.53
C VAL A 135 7.05 -5.18 2.41
N VAL A 136 8.13 -5.75 1.84
CA VAL A 136 9.42 -5.79 2.53
C VAL A 136 10.08 -4.43 2.46
N VAL A 137 10.07 -3.67 3.55
CA VAL A 137 10.77 -2.37 3.60
C VAL A 137 12.20 -2.59 4.03
N VAL A 138 13.18 -2.11 3.27
CA VAL A 138 14.60 -2.20 3.58
C VAL A 138 15.12 -0.85 4.01
N VAL A 139 15.66 -0.77 5.22
CA VAL A 139 16.23 0.44 5.81
C VAL A 139 17.67 0.14 6.22
N GLU A 140 18.66 0.88 5.68
CA GLU A 140 20.08 0.67 5.99
C GLU A 140 20.53 -0.80 5.87
N GLY A 141 19.93 -1.56 4.93
CA GLY A 141 20.17 -2.99 4.74
C GLY A 141 19.39 -3.94 5.66
N GLN A 142 18.74 -3.44 6.71
CA GLN A 142 17.81 -4.21 7.55
C GLN A 142 16.47 -4.39 6.83
N LYS A 143 15.92 -5.61 6.84
CA LYS A 143 14.61 -5.93 6.27
C LYS A 143 13.51 -5.88 7.33
N LEU A 144 12.51 -5.04 7.10
CA LEU A 144 11.28 -4.95 7.87
C LEU A 144 10.20 -5.73 7.11
N THR A 145 9.79 -6.89 7.65
CA THR A 145 8.88 -7.82 6.98
C THR A 145 7.54 -7.97 7.69
N ASN A 146 7.41 -7.43 8.90
CA ASN A 146 6.19 -7.47 9.69
C ASN A 146 6.15 -6.32 10.69
N TRP A 147 4.97 -6.10 11.28
CA TRP A 147 4.73 -5.08 12.30
C TRP A 147 5.78 -5.09 13.42
N ASN A 148 6.13 -6.26 13.95
CA ASN A 148 7.08 -6.35 15.06
C ASN A 148 8.50 -5.89 14.66
N GLY A 149 8.94 -6.23 13.45
CA GLY A 149 10.21 -5.76 12.89
C GLY A 149 10.24 -4.25 12.69
N PHE A 150 9.16 -3.69 12.14
CA PHE A 150 8.97 -2.24 12.02
C PHE A 150 8.99 -1.56 13.39
N TYR A 151 8.18 -2.04 14.34
CA TYR A 151 8.07 -1.45 15.67
C TYR A 151 9.41 -1.46 16.39
N THR A 152 10.13 -2.59 16.37
CA THR A 152 11.47 -2.70 16.98
C THR A 152 12.44 -1.69 16.39
N TRP A 153 12.44 -1.50 15.07
CA TRP A 153 13.28 -0.53 14.38
C TRP A 153 12.89 0.91 14.74
N ALA A 154 11.61 1.26 14.61
CA ALA A 154 11.11 2.61 14.84
C ALA A 154 11.32 3.03 16.30
N HIS A 155 11.01 2.16 17.26
CA HIS A 155 11.27 2.39 18.68
C HIS A 155 12.77 2.52 18.98
N GLY A 156 13.62 1.68 18.37
CA GLY A 156 15.07 1.75 18.57
C GLY A 156 15.66 3.09 18.12
N ARG A 157 15.22 3.62 16.97
CA ARG A 157 15.74 4.87 16.41
C ARG A 157 15.08 6.12 16.99
N TYR A 158 13.79 6.07 17.26
CA TYR A 158 12.95 7.22 17.66
C TYR A 158 12.28 7.02 19.04
N HIS A 159 13.00 6.42 19.99
CA HIS A 159 12.49 6.02 21.31
C HIS A 159 11.69 7.10 22.06
N MET A 160 12.04 8.39 21.95
CA MET A 160 11.34 9.45 22.68
C MET A 160 9.93 9.75 22.14
N LEU A 161 9.56 9.25 20.96
CA LEU A 161 8.23 9.44 20.41
C LEU A 161 7.15 8.80 21.29
N GLU A 162 7.46 7.71 22.02
CA GLU A 162 6.50 7.01 22.89
C GLU A 162 6.19 7.83 24.16
N ASP A 163 7.20 8.55 24.65
CA ASP A 163 7.12 9.32 25.90
C ASP A 163 6.57 10.74 25.73
N GLY A 164 6.57 11.28 24.51
CA GLY A 164 6.25 12.70 24.30
C GLY A 164 5.38 13.02 23.09
N TYR A 165 4.77 12.02 22.45
CA TYR A 165 3.73 12.24 21.46
C TYR A 165 2.49 11.36 21.74
N ASP A 166 1.40 12.01 22.17
CA ASP A 166 0.17 11.35 22.66
C ASP A 166 -0.51 10.41 21.65
N SER A 167 -0.18 10.51 20.36
CA SER A 167 -0.68 9.60 19.32
C SER A 167 0.49 8.80 18.77
N TRP A 168 0.70 7.62 19.34
CA TRP A 168 1.82 6.76 18.98
C TRP A 168 1.64 6.13 17.58
N ILE A 169 2.71 5.58 17.00
CA ILE A 169 2.67 4.87 15.70
C ILE A 169 1.72 3.65 15.67
N GLY A 170 1.30 3.16 16.84
CA GLY A 170 0.27 2.12 17.00
C GLY A 170 -1.17 2.62 17.03
N ASP A 171 -1.40 3.93 17.14
CA ASP A 171 -2.75 4.50 17.22
C ASP A 171 -3.22 4.96 15.83
N ASP A 172 -4.31 4.42 15.28
CA ASP A 172 -4.85 4.87 13.99
C ASP A 172 -5.96 5.94 14.14
N ARG A 173 -5.84 6.80 15.18
CA ARG A 173 -6.88 7.80 15.53
C ARG A 173 -7.11 8.86 14.45
#